data_AF-A0A533ZEX2-F1
#
_entry.id   AF-A0A533ZEX2-F1
#
_cell.length_a   1.000
_cell.length_b   1.000
_cell.length_c   1.000
_cell.angle_alpha   90.00
_cell.angle_beta   90.00
_cell.angle_gamma   90.00
#
_symmetry.space_group_name_H-M   'P 1'
#
loop_
_entity.id
_entity.type
_entity.pdbx_description
1 polymer ?
#
loop_
_entity_poly.entity_id
_entity_poly.type
_entity_poly.pdbx_seq_one_letter_code
_entity_poly.pdbx_strand_id
1 'polypeptide(L)'
;MTRACVGLAVLSFLAGVLTGCGSSPPARFYVLSVAPSVATEGTEQALADYSVTVGPVSLPDAIDRPQLVVRVGANEVALLEEHRWAEPLQGEIARVIAGNLSQLLDARRVMAYSPQTTGDEEYRVVVDIQRFDSAPGQSAQIDALWTVNGAEGSARKTGRTVARESTGGDSYDALVAAHSRALATVSAKIAEAIHSMNSTGAKTPLPAAASPAVAP
;
A
#
# COMPACT_ATOMS: atom_id res chain seq x y z
N MET A 1 -18.67 -71.82 8.79
CA MET A 1 -19.61 -70.68 8.67
C MET A 1 -19.15 -69.45 9.45
N THR A 2 -18.53 -69.59 10.64
CA THR A 2 -18.00 -68.48 11.47
C THR A 2 -16.86 -67.66 10.84
N ARG A 3 -15.95 -68.27 10.06
CA ARG A 3 -14.85 -67.56 9.38
C ARG A 3 -15.32 -66.63 8.25
N ALA A 4 -16.42 -66.97 7.58
CA ALA A 4 -16.97 -66.17 6.48
C ALA A 4 -17.70 -64.91 6.99
N CYS A 5 -18.38 -65.00 8.14
CA CYS A 5 -19.02 -63.85 8.78
C CYS A 5 -18.00 -62.83 9.32
N VAL A 6 -16.85 -63.29 9.82
CA VAL A 6 -15.78 -62.39 10.28
C VAL A 6 -15.11 -61.68 9.09
N GLY A 7 -14.90 -62.37 7.96
CA GLY A 7 -14.35 -61.76 6.75
C GLY A 7 -15.25 -60.67 6.14
N LEU A 8 -16.58 -60.88 6.14
CA LEU A 8 -17.53 -59.89 5.64
C LEU A 8 -17.60 -58.63 6.53
N ALA A 9 -17.52 -58.81 7.86
CA ALA A 9 -17.59 -57.69 8.80
C ALA A 9 -16.35 -56.76 8.73
N VAL A 10 -15.16 -57.32 8.50
CA VAL A 10 -13.92 -56.54 8.35
C VAL A 10 -13.90 -55.74 7.05
N LEU A 11 -14.45 -56.28 5.96
CA LEU A 11 -14.53 -55.59 4.67
C LEU A 11 -15.50 -54.39 4.71
N SER A 12 -16.62 -54.51 5.43
CA SER A 12 -17.59 -53.43 5.61
C SER A 12 -17.08 -52.29 6.51
N PHE A 13 -16.22 -52.58 7.49
CA PHE A 13 -15.61 -51.55 8.34
C PHE A 13 -14.54 -50.75 7.57
N LEU A 14 -13.82 -51.38 6.64
CA LEU A 14 -12.81 -50.73 5.81
C LEU A 14 -13.42 -49.83 4.71
N ALA A 15 -14.64 -50.13 4.26
CA ALA A 15 -15.37 -49.32 3.28
C ALA A 15 -15.97 -48.03 3.86
N GLY A 16 -16.17 -47.95 5.19
CA GLY A 16 -16.75 -46.78 5.87
C GLY A 16 -15.76 -45.62 6.13
N VAL A 17 -14.45 -45.84 5.94
CA VAL A 17 -13.40 -44.87 6.30
C VAL A 17 -13.05 -43.92 5.13
N LEU A 18 -13.65 -44.11 3.94
CA LEU A 18 -13.35 -43.33 2.74
C LEU A 18 -14.33 -42.19 2.41
N THR A 19 -15.31 -41.89 3.27
CA THR A 19 -16.25 -40.77 3.03
C THR A 19 -15.74 -39.40 3.51
N GLY A 20 -14.49 -39.32 3.96
CA GLY A 20 -13.84 -38.07 4.35
C GLY A 20 -13.31 -37.25 3.17
N CYS A 21 -14.10 -37.01 2.12
CA CYS A 21 -13.80 -35.93 1.17
C CYS A 21 -14.09 -34.59 1.86
N GLY A 22 -13.15 -34.14 2.69
CA GLY A 22 -13.22 -32.84 3.35
C GLY A 22 -13.20 -31.73 2.31
N SER A 23 -14.31 -31.01 2.16
CA SER A 23 -14.31 -29.75 1.43
C SER A 23 -13.53 -28.72 2.23
N SER A 24 -12.34 -28.33 1.76
CA SER A 24 -11.67 -27.14 2.28
C SER A 24 -12.56 -25.92 2.06
N PRO A 25 -12.67 -24.99 3.02
CA PRO A 25 -13.32 -23.72 2.77
C PRO A 25 -12.71 -23.03 1.53
N PRO A 26 -13.50 -22.22 0.79
CA PRO A 26 -12.98 -21.51 -0.36
C PRO A 26 -12.14 -20.30 0.08
N ALA A 27 -10.93 -20.20 -0.45
CA ALA A 27 -10.06 -19.05 -0.23
C ALA A 27 -10.63 -17.77 -0.89
N ARG A 28 -10.46 -16.65 -0.22
CA ARG A 28 -10.82 -15.29 -0.64
C ARG A 28 -9.56 -14.45 -0.78
N PHE A 29 -9.48 -13.72 -1.89
CA PHE A 29 -8.34 -12.89 -2.22
C PHE A 29 -8.72 -11.41 -2.20
N TYR A 30 -7.84 -10.61 -1.64
CA TYR A 30 -8.04 -9.20 -1.38
C TYR A 30 -6.99 -8.37 -2.11
N VAL A 31 -7.44 -7.21 -2.59
CA VAL A 31 -6.58 -6.18 -3.14
C VAL A 31 -6.83 -4.85 -2.44
N LEU A 32 -5.77 -4.08 -2.26
CA LEU A 32 -5.83 -2.67 -1.88
C LEU A 32 -6.18 -1.84 -3.11
N SER A 33 -6.99 -0.82 -2.90
CA SER A 33 -7.48 0.05 -3.98
C SER A 33 -6.93 1.46 -3.84
N VAL A 34 -6.67 2.09 -4.98
CA VAL A 34 -6.49 3.54 -5.06
C VAL A 34 -7.79 4.21 -4.62
N ALA A 35 -7.70 5.27 -3.82
CA ALA A 35 -8.88 6.00 -3.40
C ALA A 35 -9.64 6.55 -4.64
N PRO A 36 -10.98 6.53 -4.63
CA PRO A 36 -11.73 7.16 -5.69
C PRO A 36 -11.46 8.67 -5.68
N SER A 37 -10.97 9.19 -6.80
CA SER A 37 -10.81 10.63 -7.00
C SER A 37 -12.19 11.28 -6.98
N VAL A 38 -12.41 12.23 -6.06
CA VAL A 38 -13.54 13.14 -6.15
C VAL A 38 -13.17 14.18 -7.21
N ALA A 39 -13.28 13.79 -8.48
CA ALA A 39 -13.00 14.69 -9.59
C ALA A 39 -13.89 15.94 -9.44
N THR A 40 -13.26 17.10 -9.25
CA THR A 40 -13.95 18.37 -9.52
C THR A 40 -14.01 18.47 -11.03
N GLU A 41 -15.18 18.23 -11.61
CA GLU A 41 -15.42 18.45 -13.04
C GLU A 41 -15.00 19.89 -13.39
N GLY A 42 -14.00 20.04 -14.27
CA GLY A 42 -13.82 21.31 -15.00
C GLY A 42 -12.48 22.03 -14.99
N THR A 43 -11.33 21.39 -14.75
CA THR A 43 -10.05 22.05 -15.11
C THR A 43 -9.04 21.03 -15.62
N GLU A 44 -8.77 21.07 -16.94
CA GLU A 44 -7.55 20.47 -17.51
C GLU A 44 -6.35 21.21 -16.92
N GLN A 45 -5.80 20.68 -15.84
CA GLN A 45 -4.61 21.23 -15.22
C GLN A 45 -3.40 20.76 -16.01
N ALA A 46 -2.61 21.71 -16.53
CA ALA A 46 -1.40 21.40 -17.26
C ALA A 46 -0.46 20.56 -16.39
N LEU A 47 0.02 19.43 -16.91
CA LEU A 47 0.97 18.59 -16.20
C LEU A 47 2.31 19.33 -16.07
N ALA A 48 2.88 19.28 -14.88
CA ALA A 48 4.21 19.77 -14.58
C ALA A 48 5.28 18.75 -15.01
N ASP A 49 6.43 19.24 -15.46
CA ASP A 49 7.49 18.43 -16.06
C ASP A 49 8.41 17.75 -15.03
N TYR A 50 7.82 17.07 -14.05
CA TYR A 50 8.54 16.24 -13.07
C TYR A 50 7.97 14.82 -13.02
N SER A 51 8.76 13.89 -12.48
CA SER A 51 8.33 12.51 -12.28
C SER A 51 8.59 12.02 -10.85
N VAL A 52 7.73 11.11 -10.40
CA VAL A 52 7.76 10.56 -9.04
C VAL A 52 7.80 9.04 -9.10
N THR A 53 8.75 8.46 -8.37
CA THR A 53 8.82 7.02 -8.17
C THR A 53 8.62 6.66 -6.70
N VAL A 54 7.71 5.71 -6.46
CA VAL A 54 7.40 5.20 -5.13
C VAL A 54 8.09 3.88 -4.92
N GLY A 55 9.14 3.89 -4.11
CA GLY A 55 9.80 2.71 -3.59
C GLY A 55 11.29 2.92 -3.27
N PRO A 56 11.84 2.06 -2.40
CA PRO A 56 11.21 0.84 -1.86
C PRO A 56 10.17 1.13 -0.76
N VAL A 57 9.30 0.14 -0.53
CA VAL A 57 8.40 0.06 0.64
C VAL A 57 8.92 -1.04 1.55
N SER A 58 9.07 -0.83 2.86
CA SER A 58 9.35 -1.90 3.84
C SER A 58 8.14 -2.20 4.72
N LEU A 59 8.03 -3.45 5.16
CA LEU A 59 6.96 -3.97 6.00
C LEU A 59 7.55 -4.81 7.15
N PRO A 60 6.88 -4.90 8.31
CA PRO A 60 7.24 -5.87 9.33
C PRO A 60 7.03 -7.32 8.84
N ASP A 61 7.96 -8.21 9.13
CA ASP A 61 7.91 -9.64 8.71
C ASP A 61 6.62 -10.35 9.12
N ALA A 62 6.01 -9.92 10.22
CA ALA A 62 4.75 -10.48 10.72
C ALA A 62 3.59 -10.31 9.72
N ILE A 63 3.60 -9.26 8.90
CA ILE A 63 2.55 -8.96 7.90
C ILE A 63 3.02 -9.19 6.47
N ASP A 64 4.33 -9.34 6.21
CA ASP A 64 4.87 -9.61 4.89
C ASP A 64 4.66 -11.08 4.50
N ARG A 65 3.39 -11.40 4.23
CA ARG A 65 2.91 -12.75 3.96
C ARG A 65 1.60 -12.72 3.19
N PRO A 66 1.22 -13.83 2.52
CA PRO A 66 -0.02 -13.88 1.76
C PRO A 66 -1.28 -13.80 2.63
N GLN A 67 -1.27 -14.24 3.89
CA GLN A 67 -2.47 -14.23 4.74
C GLN A 67 -2.78 -12.83 5.27
N LEU A 68 -4.07 -12.52 5.42
CA LEU A 68 -4.51 -11.41 6.24
C LEU A 68 -4.19 -11.72 7.71
N VAL A 69 -3.48 -10.79 8.35
CA VAL A 69 -3.16 -10.84 9.78
C VAL A 69 -4.11 -9.90 10.50
N VAL A 70 -4.86 -10.42 11.47
CA VAL A 70 -5.86 -9.65 12.23
C VAL A 70 -5.60 -9.72 13.72
N ARG A 71 -5.86 -8.63 14.42
CA ARG A 71 -5.75 -8.54 15.88
C ARG A 71 -6.94 -9.25 16.53
N VAL A 72 -6.67 -10.22 17.40
CA VAL A 72 -7.68 -10.97 18.16
C VAL A 72 -7.56 -10.75 19.67
N GLY A 73 -6.47 -10.12 20.11
CA GLY A 73 -6.26 -9.71 21.50
C GLY A 73 -5.29 -8.54 21.61
N ALA A 74 -5.01 -8.10 22.83
CA ALA A 74 -4.08 -6.99 23.07
C ALA A 74 -2.67 -7.28 22.50
N ASN A 75 -2.21 -8.51 22.67
CA ASN A 75 -0.89 -8.98 22.22
C ASN A 75 -1.00 -10.23 21.34
N GLU A 76 -2.15 -10.44 20.69
CA GLU A 76 -2.43 -11.63 19.91
C GLU A 76 -2.97 -11.27 18.53
N VAL A 77 -2.42 -11.93 17.53
CA VAL A 77 -2.86 -11.84 16.13
C VAL A 77 -3.20 -13.22 15.61
N ALA A 78 -4.21 -13.30 14.77
CA ALA A 78 -4.58 -14.50 14.02
C ALA A 78 -4.19 -14.32 12.55
N LEU A 79 -3.68 -15.39 11.97
CA LEU A 79 -3.43 -15.49 10.53
C LEU A 79 -4.63 -16.20 9.90
N LEU A 80 -5.24 -15.56 8.91
CA LEU A 80 -6.42 -16.11 8.25
C LEU A 80 -6.02 -16.94 7.04
N GLU A 81 -6.06 -18.27 7.15
CA GLU A 81 -5.64 -19.16 6.06
C GLU A 81 -6.50 -19.03 4.80
N GLU A 82 -7.77 -18.68 4.96
CA GLU A 82 -8.75 -18.53 3.87
C GLU A 82 -8.85 -17.10 3.35
N HIS A 83 -8.23 -16.11 3.99
CA HIS A 83 -8.28 -14.71 3.55
C HIS A 83 -6.87 -14.24 3.25
N ARG A 84 -6.59 -13.97 1.97
CA ARG A 84 -5.24 -13.71 1.49
C ARG A 84 -5.16 -12.44 0.67
N TRP A 85 -4.01 -11.78 0.69
CA TRP A 85 -3.65 -10.81 -0.33
C TRP A 85 -3.52 -11.52 -1.68
N ALA A 86 -4.00 -10.89 -2.75
CA ALA A 86 -3.91 -11.43 -4.10
C ALA A 86 -2.46 -11.43 -4.63
N GLU A 87 -1.59 -10.64 -4.02
CA GLU A 87 -0.19 -10.45 -4.40
C GLU A 87 0.65 -10.01 -3.18
N PRO A 88 1.99 -9.95 -3.30
CA PRO A 88 2.85 -9.46 -2.22
C PRO A 88 2.47 -8.04 -1.78
N LEU A 89 2.09 -7.90 -0.50
CA LEU A 89 1.57 -6.67 0.08
C LEU A 89 2.53 -5.48 -0.09
N GLN A 90 3.84 -5.74 -0.04
CA GLN A 90 4.87 -4.72 -0.23
C GLN A 90 4.74 -4.00 -1.59
N GLY A 91 4.64 -4.77 -2.67
CA GLY A 91 4.50 -4.24 -4.03
C GLY A 91 3.12 -3.65 -4.29
N GLU A 92 2.09 -4.17 -3.61
CA GLU A 92 0.74 -3.63 -3.66
C GLU A 92 0.65 -2.24 -3.01
N ILE A 93 1.21 -2.07 -1.81
CA ILE A 93 1.27 -0.76 -1.13
C ILE A 93 2.00 0.27 -1.99
N ALA A 94 3.15 -0.09 -2.57
CA ALA A 94 3.90 0.81 -3.44
C ALA A 94 3.05 1.32 -4.61
N ARG A 95 2.28 0.42 -5.24
CA ARG A 95 1.41 0.74 -6.37
C ARG A 95 0.21 1.56 -5.98
N VAL A 96 -0.42 1.26 -4.85
CA VAL A 96 -1.57 2.04 -4.36
C VAL A 96 -1.14 3.45 -3.98
N ILE A 97 0.02 3.61 -3.32
CA ILE A 97 0.58 4.94 -3.06
C ILE A 97 0.89 5.66 -4.38
N ALA A 98 1.52 5.00 -5.35
CA ALA A 98 1.77 5.61 -6.67
C ALA A 98 0.48 6.03 -7.38
N GLY A 99 -0.56 5.21 -7.36
CA GLY A 99 -1.86 5.52 -7.94
C GLY A 99 -2.54 6.70 -7.22
N ASN A 100 -2.50 6.74 -5.89
CA ASN A 100 -3.02 7.88 -5.13
C ASN A 100 -2.25 9.17 -5.46
N LEU A 101 -0.91 9.10 -5.52
CA LEU A 101 -0.07 10.24 -5.88
C LEU A 101 -0.32 10.73 -7.31
N SER A 102 -0.62 9.84 -8.26
CA SER A 102 -1.00 10.26 -9.63
C SER A 102 -2.31 11.06 -9.69
N GLN A 103 -3.17 10.94 -8.68
CA GLN A 103 -4.39 11.75 -8.57
C GLN A 103 -4.17 13.06 -7.82
N LEU A 104 -3.17 13.10 -6.93
CA LEU A 104 -2.89 14.23 -6.03
C LEU A 104 -1.83 15.20 -6.56
N LEU A 105 -1.05 14.75 -7.54
CA LEU A 105 0.04 15.50 -8.15
C LEU A 105 -0.27 15.79 -9.62
N ASP A 106 0.21 16.93 -10.09
CA ASP A 106 0.25 17.32 -11.50
C ASP A 106 1.48 16.75 -12.24
N ALA A 107 2.13 15.74 -11.67
CA ALA A 107 3.34 15.14 -12.22
C ALA A 107 3.07 14.49 -13.59
N ARG A 108 3.97 14.72 -14.56
CA ARG A 108 3.95 14.04 -15.87
C ARG A 108 3.90 12.51 -15.74
N ARG A 109 4.55 11.97 -14.72
CA ARG A 109 4.60 10.52 -14.48
C ARG A 109 4.75 10.19 -13.01
N VAL A 110 3.90 9.29 -12.52
CA VAL A 110 4.03 8.67 -11.20
C VAL A 110 4.03 7.15 -11.37
N MET A 111 4.97 6.46 -10.76
CA MET A 111 5.04 5.00 -10.83
C MET A 111 5.52 4.37 -9.54
N ALA A 112 5.20 3.09 -9.35
CA ALA A 112 5.87 2.28 -8.34
C ALA A 112 7.26 1.86 -8.86
N TYR A 113 8.22 1.77 -7.95
CA TYR A 113 9.57 1.30 -8.26
C TYR A 113 9.53 -0.14 -8.76
N SER A 114 10.21 -0.39 -9.87
CA SER A 114 10.57 -1.71 -10.35
C SER A 114 12.09 -1.74 -10.58
N PRO A 115 12.78 -2.87 -10.37
CA PRO A 115 14.20 -3.00 -10.74
C PRO A 115 14.48 -2.69 -12.22
N GLN A 116 13.47 -2.78 -13.08
CA GLN A 116 13.55 -2.44 -14.50
C GLN A 116 13.29 -0.96 -14.79
N THR A 117 12.90 -0.17 -13.79
CA THR A 117 12.65 1.26 -13.96
C THR A 117 13.98 1.98 -14.16
N THR A 118 14.20 2.50 -15.37
CA THR A 118 15.34 3.33 -15.73
C THR A 118 14.85 4.74 -16.09
N GLY A 119 15.39 5.77 -15.43
CA GLY A 119 15.10 7.16 -15.80
C GLY A 119 15.57 8.18 -14.76
N ASP A 120 15.65 9.44 -15.17
CA ASP A 120 15.82 10.61 -14.30
C ASP A 120 14.51 10.88 -13.56
N GLU A 121 14.31 10.14 -12.48
CA GLU A 121 13.23 10.38 -11.53
C GLU A 121 13.60 11.60 -10.69
N GLU A 122 12.79 12.65 -10.78
CA GLU A 122 13.08 13.87 -10.02
C GLU A 122 12.74 13.69 -8.54
N TYR A 123 11.73 12.88 -8.21
CA TYR A 123 11.38 12.55 -6.84
C TYR A 123 11.34 11.05 -6.60
N ARG A 124 12.03 10.61 -5.55
CA ARG A 124 11.96 9.24 -5.03
C ARG A 124 11.35 9.21 -3.64
N VAL A 125 10.23 8.52 -3.51
CA VAL A 125 9.50 8.31 -2.25
C VAL A 125 9.87 6.94 -1.69
N VAL A 126 10.49 6.92 -0.52
CA VAL A 126 10.77 5.70 0.26
C VAL A 126 9.78 5.65 1.41
N VAL A 127 9.15 4.50 1.63
CA VAL A 127 8.15 4.30 2.68
C VAL A 127 8.55 3.13 3.55
N ASP A 128 8.45 3.30 4.86
CA ASP A 128 8.69 2.25 5.84
C ASP A 128 7.47 2.14 6.75
N ILE A 129 6.73 1.04 6.60
CA ILE A 129 5.55 0.77 7.38
C ILE A 129 6.00 0.20 8.73
N GLN A 130 5.78 0.98 9.78
CA GLN A 130 6.07 0.58 11.17
C GLN A 130 4.94 -0.27 11.75
N ARG A 131 3.70 -0.02 11.32
CA ARG A 131 2.52 -0.75 11.78
C ARG A 131 1.48 -0.86 10.68
N PHE A 132 0.94 -2.06 10.51
CA PHE A 132 -0.21 -2.36 9.65
C PHE A 132 -1.18 -3.22 10.46
N ASP A 133 -2.09 -2.55 11.15
CA ASP A 133 -2.96 -3.14 12.14
C ASP A 133 -4.34 -3.35 11.56
N SER A 134 -4.81 -4.59 11.65
CA SER A 134 -6.13 -4.99 11.19
C SER A 134 -7.00 -5.38 12.38
N ALA A 135 -8.00 -4.58 12.72
CA ALA A 135 -9.00 -4.93 13.74
C ALA A 135 -10.39 -4.97 13.09
N PRO A 136 -10.87 -6.17 12.66
CA PRO A 136 -12.19 -6.33 12.06
C PRO A 136 -13.30 -5.70 12.92
N GLY A 137 -14.26 -5.02 12.30
CA GLY A 137 -15.35 -4.31 12.99
C GLY A 137 -14.93 -3.05 13.75
N GLN A 138 -13.63 -2.72 13.77
CA GLN A 138 -13.10 -1.58 14.52
C GLN A 138 -12.36 -0.62 13.60
N SER A 139 -11.15 -0.99 13.19
CA SER A 139 -10.31 -0.09 12.39
C SER A 139 -9.21 -0.81 11.63
N ALA A 140 -8.81 -0.21 10.51
CA ALA A 140 -7.51 -0.37 9.90
C ALA A 140 -6.58 0.76 10.37
N GLN A 141 -5.36 0.45 10.78
CA GLN A 141 -4.37 1.47 11.16
C GLN A 141 -3.04 1.25 10.45
N ILE A 142 -2.51 2.32 9.88
CA ILE A 142 -1.19 2.35 9.23
C ILE A 142 -0.34 3.42 9.90
N ASP A 143 0.86 3.04 10.33
CA ASP A 143 1.91 3.94 10.80
C ASP A 143 3.08 3.85 9.83
N ALA A 144 3.35 4.94 9.12
CA ALA A 144 4.33 4.97 8.04
C ALA A 144 5.35 6.09 8.29
N LEU A 145 6.63 5.73 8.26
CA LEU A 145 7.72 6.67 8.05
C LEU A 145 7.92 6.82 6.55
N TRP A 146 8.13 8.04 6.07
CA TRP A 146 8.37 8.28 4.66
C TRP A 146 9.45 9.32 4.45
N THR A 147 10.18 9.16 3.35
CA THR A 147 11.19 10.09 2.88
C THR A 147 10.91 10.42 1.42
N VAL A 148 10.87 11.70 1.08
CA VAL A 148 10.87 12.20 -0.30
C VAL A 148 12.26 12.77 -0.57
N ASN A 149 12.99 12.16 -1.49
CA ASN A 149 14.26 12.66 -1.99
C ASN A 149 13.99 13.34 -3.34
N GLY A 150 14.45 14.57 -3.53
CA GLY A 150 14.52 15.17 -4.86
C GLY A 150 15.74 14.65 -5.65
N ALA A 151 15.92 15.18 -6.86
CA ALA A 151 17.08 14.91 -7.73
C ALA A 151 18.41 15.23 -7.02
N GLU A 152 19.53 14.75 -7.55
CA GLU A 152 20.86 14.92 -6.95
C GLU A 152 21.15 16.39 -6.58
N GLY A 153 21.41 16.66 -5.29
CA GLY A 153 21.60 18.03 -4.75
C GLY A 153 20.31 18.77 -4.35
N SER A 154 19.13 18.17 -4.54
CA SER A 154 17.82 18.70 -4.16
C SER A 154 17.49 18.49 -2.69
N ALA A 155 16.44 19.18 -2.23
CA ALA A 155 15.91 19.04 -0.89
C ALA A 155 15.47 17.60 -0.59
N ARG A 156 15.60 17.21 0.68
CA ARG A 156 15.05 15.97 1.23
C ARG A 156 13.99 16.34 2.24
N LYS A 157 12.83 15.68 2.20
CA LYS A 157 11.79 15.77 3.23
C LYS A 157 11.50 14.42 3.84
N THR A 158 11.25 14.41 5.14
CA THR A 158 10.89 13.21 5.90
C THR A 158 9.65 13.49 6.71
N GLY A 159 8.86 12.45 6.97
CA GLY A 159 7.71 12.57 7.86
C GLY A 159 7.26 11.22 8.41
N ARG A 160 6.28 11.30 9.30
CA ARG A 160 5.56 10.17 9.84
C ARG A 160 4.07 10.45 9.72
N THR A 161 3.33 9.46 9.23
CA THR A 161 1.87 9.52 9.16
C THR A 161 1.28 8.34 9.90
N VAL A 162 0.41 8.62 10.87
CA VAL A 162 -0.43 7.62 11.53
C VAL A 162 -1.84 7.81 11.04
N ALA A 163 -2.32 6.91 10.19
CA ALA A 163 -3.67 6.92 9.66
C ALA A 163 -4.49 5.80 10.32
N ARG A 164 -5.65 6.14 10.87
CA ARG A 164 -6.57 5.18 11.48
C ARG A 164 -7.96 5.38 10.89
N GLU A 165 -8.45 4.37 10.20
CA GLU A 165 -9.71 4.38 9.48
C GLU A 165 -10.68 3.40 10.12
N SER A 166 -11.90 3.83 10.40
CA SER A 166 -12.97 2.91 10.83
C SER A 166 -13.26 1.91 9.70
N THR A 167 -13.50 0.64 10.03
CA THR A 167 -13.88 -0.36 9.02
C THR A 167 -15.24 -0.05 8.40
N GLY A 168 -16.17 0.55 9.17
CA GLY A 168 -17.54 0.80 8.72
C GLY A 168 -18.39 -0.48 8.62
N GLY A 169 -17.88 -1.61 9.12
CA GLY A 169 -18.54 -2.92 9.11
C GLY A 169 -17.60 -4.03 9.57
N ASP A 170 -18.15 -5.23 9.77
CA ASP A 170 -17.42 -6.38 10.34
C ASP A 170 -16.79 -7.29 9.27
N SER A 171 -17.02 -7.03 7.99
CA SER A 171 -16.46 -7.85 6.90
C SER A 171 -14.98 -7.54 6.67
N TYR A 172 -14.23 -8.55 6.20
CA TYR A 172 -12.86 -8.35 5.77
C TYR A 172 -12.74 -7.43 4.55
N ASP A 173 -13.77 -7.40 3.70
CA ASP A 173 -13.88 -6.46 2.58
C ASP A 173 -13.89 -5.01 3.10
N ALA A 174 -14.67 -4.74 4.16
CA ALA A 174 -14.73 -3.43 4.81
C ALA A 174 -13.41 -3.07 5.49
N LEU A 175 -12.74 -4.05 6.10
CA LEU A 175 -11.41 -3.89 6.67
C LEU A 175 -10.36 -3.50 5.61
N VAL A 176 -10.34 -4.20 4.47
CA VAL A 176 -9.40 -3.91 3.37
C VAL A 176 -9.70 -2.56 2.72
N ALA A 177 -10.97 -2.19 2.60
CA ALA A 177 -11.36 -0.85 2.17
C ALA A 177 -10.87 0.23 3.15
N ALA A 178 -10.85 -0.04 4.45
CA ALA A 178 -10.30 0.88 5.45
C ALA A 178 -8.78 1.01 5.35
N HIS A 179 -8.04 -0.07 5.06
CA HIS A 179 -6.60 0.02 4.77
C HIS A 179 -6.32 0.87 3.53
N SER A 180 -7.13 0.71 2.48
CA SER A 180 -7.04 1.52 1.25
C SER A 180 -7.19 3.02 1.55
N ARG A 181 -8.16 3.39 2.40
CA ARG A 181 -8.34 4.77 2.87
C ARG A 181 -7.16 5.26 3.73
N ALA A 182 -6.62 4.41 4.59
CA ALA A 182 -5.48 4.77 5.43
C ALA A 182 -4.23 5.06 4.57
N LEU A 183 -4.00 4.28 3.51
CA LEU A 183 -2.94 4.54 2.53
C LEU A 183 -3.19 5.83 1.74
N ALA A 184 -4.44 6.19 1.45
CA ALA A 184 -4.76 7.46 0.82
C ALA A 184 -4.36 8.64 1.72
N THR A 185 -4.60 8.55 3.04
CA THR A 185 -4.14 9.54 4.03
C THR A 185 -2.60 9.65 4.07
N VAL A 186 -1.89 8.52 4.02
CA VAL A 186 -0.41 8.53 3.90
C VAL A 186 0.03 9.21 2.60
N SER A 187 -0.61 8.89 1.48
CA SER A 187 -0.31 9.44 0.16
C SER A 187 -0.55 10.94 0.10
N ALA A 188 -1.60 11.45 0.74
CA ALA A 188 -1.88 12.88 0.86
C ALA A 188 -0.74 13.64 1.58
N LYS A 189 -0.20 13.07 2.66
CA LYS A 189 0.94 13.69 3.37
C LYS A 189 2.23 13.71 2.56
N ILE A 190 2.45 12.67 1.74
CA ILE A 190 3.58 12.64 0.81
C ILE A 190 3.38 13.68 -0.30
N ALA A 191 2.17 13.80 -0.85
CA ALA A 191 1.85 14.81 -1.87
C ALA A 191 2.04 16.24 -1.36
N GLU A 192 1.58 16.54 -0.13
CA GLU A 192 1.83 17.83 0.55
C GLU A 192 3.33 18.15 0.62
N ALA A 193 4.16 17.14 0.94
CA ALA A 193 5.61 17.31 0.99
C ALA A 193 6.19 17.64 -0.38
N ILE A 194 5.79 16.92 -1.44
CA ILE A 194 6.25 17.16 -2.82
C ILE A 194 5.85 18.57 -3.29
N HIS A 195 4.60 18.98 -3.10
CA HIS A 195 4.12 20.33 -3.44
C HIS A 195 4.93 21.42 -2.75
N SER A 196 5.30 21.21 -1.49
CA SER A 196 6.14 22.16 -0.75
C SER A 196 7.60 22.22 -1.24
N MET A 197 8.12 21.15 -1.83
CA MET A 197 9.46 21.11 -2.44
C MET A 197 9.44 21.85 -3.78
N ASN A 198 8.42 21.63 -4.60
CA ASN A 198 8.21 22.35 -5.87
C ASN A 198 8.08 23.86 -5.68
N SER A 199 7.34 24.31 -4.65
CA SER A 199 7.19 25.75 -4.36
C SER A 199 8.49 26.41 -3.82
N THR A 200 9.39 25.63 -3.24
CA THR A 200 10.70 26.13 -2.77
C THR A 200 11.69 26.27 -3.93
N GLY A 201 11.70 25.32 -4.88
CA GLY A 201 12.53 25.40 -6.10
C GLY A 201 12.17 26.57 -7.01
N ALA A 202 10.88 26.91 -7.12
CA ALA A 202 10.39 28.03 -7.92
C ALA A 202 10.79 29.43 -7.40
N LYS A 203 11.28 29.54 -6.16
CA LYS A 203 11.54 30.83 -5.49
C LYS A 203 13.01 31.25 -5.44
N THR A 204 13.86 30.80 -6.36
CA THR A 204 15.22 31.38 -6.52
C THR A 204 15.17 32.47 -7.60
N PRO A 205 15.18 33.77 -7.25
CA PRO A 205 15.29 34.82 -8.27
C PRO A 205 16.68 34.74 -8.89
N LEU A 206 16.74 34.69 -10.22
CA LEU A 206 17.94 34.95 -10.98
C LEU A 206 18.59 36.25 -10.46
N PRO A 207 19.87 36.29 -10.06
CA PRO A 207 20.51 37.54 -9.67
C PRO A 207 20.39 38.52 -10.84
N ALA A 208 19.77 39.67 -10.58
CA ALA A 208 19.64 40.74 -11.56
C ALA A 208 21.04 41.07 -12.11
N ALA A 209 21.19 40.92 -13.43
CA ALA A 209 22.40 41.30 -14.13
C ALA A 209 22.72 42.76 -13.80
N ALA A 210 23.86 42.97 -13.14
CA ALA A 210 24.38 44.32 -12.90
C ALA A 210 24.68 44.98 -14.26
N SER A 211 23.99 46.08 -14.55
CA SER A 211 24.33 46.96 -15.68
C SER A 211 25.79 47.42 -15.57
N PRO A 212 26.54 47.46 -16.69
CA PRO A 212 27.89 47.99 -16.66
C PRO A 212 27.85 49.50 -16.42
N ALA A 213 28.60 49.95 -15.42
CA ALA A 213 28.86 51.35 -15.15
C ALA A 213 29.61 51.97 -16.33
N VAL A 214 29.07 53.07 -16.86
CA VAL A 214 29.77 53.99 -17.75
C VAL A 214 30.90 54.66 -16.96
N ALA A 215 32.13 54.50 -17.44
CA ALA A 215 33.34 55.17 -16.93
C ALA A 215 33.47 56.58 -17.54
N PRO A 216 34.25 57.49 -16.92
CA PRO A 216 34.07 58.95 -17.00
C PRO A 216 34.43 59.59 -18.34
#